data_AF-A1WKX0-F1
#
_entry.id   AF-A1WKX0-F1
#
_cell.length_a   1.000
_cell.length_b   1.000
_cell.length_c   1.000
_cell.angle_alpha   90.00
_cell.angle_beta   90.00
_cell.angle_gamma   90.00
#
_symmetry.space_group_name_H-M   'P 1'
#
loop_
_entity.id
_entity.type
_entity.pdbx_description
1 polymer ?
#
loop_
_entity_poly.entity_id
_entity_poly.type
_entity_poly.pdbx_seq_one_letter_code
_entity_poly.pdbx_strand_id
1 'polypeptide(L)'
;MTHLKFIMNIVVSASLLASSAVQAYGEHSDPDLKHLIQVFAEAAKDPGKLDAAFSVAEQMVKTKPKNPIALVYKGSLATQRARDAWMPWNKLSFLKDGIDMMDQALDIASRPPVNPDVILEVRMVRALTSARIPAVFGRGSVARGDLTNVITQPGFKSMKAQDQASVYAWLAVYEHRDNQADNAAIQLKTAIALDKITADAIWGEK
;
A
#
# COMPACT_ATOMS: atom_id res chain seq x y z
N MET A 1 18.39 -29.77 24.89
CA MET A 1 17.13 -29.00 24.72
C MET A 1 17.47 -27.51 24.64
N THR A 2 18.21 -27.10 23.61
CA THR A 2 18.91 -25.80 23.62
C THR A 2 19.06 -25.19 22.23
N HIS A 3 18.12 -25.48 21.31
CA HIS A 3 18.14 -24.88 19.97
C HIS A 3 16.79 -24.34 19.49
N LEU A 4 15.70 -24.51 20.26
CA LEU A 4 14.36 -24.05 19.84
C LEU A 4 14.03 -22.60 20.23
N LYS A 5 14.93 -21.90 20.93
CA LYS A 5 14.74 -20.50 21.36
C LYS A 5 15.39 -19.46 20.45
N PHE A 6 16.10 -19.87 19.40
CA PHE A 6 16.85 -18.95 18.54
C PHE A 6 16.09 -18.48 17.28
N ILE A 7 14.91 -19.03 17.00
CA ILE A 7 14.05 -18.57 15.87
C ILE A 7 13.02 -17.51 16.34
N MET A 8 12.92 -17.24 17.64
CA MET A 8 11.80 -16.50 18.22
C MET A 8 12.13 -15.07 18.66
N ASN A 9 13.17 -14.45 18.09
CA ASN A 9 13.52 -13.05 18.32
C ASN A 9 14.03 -12.39 17.02
N ILE A 10 13.25 -12.48 15.94
CA ILE A 10 13.25 -11.35 15.00
C ILE A 10 12.41 -10.28 15.70
N VAL A 11 13.08 -9.49 16.53
CA VAL A 11 12.59 -8.17 16.90
C VAL A 11 12.55 -7.42 15.57
N VAL A 12 11.42 -7.50 14.86
CA VAL A 12 11.03 -6.45 13.93
C VAL A 12 10.80 -5.27 14.85
N SER A 13 11.88 -4.55 15.16
CA SER A 13 11.82 -3.29 15.88
C SER A 13 10.84 -2.43 15.11
N ALA A 14 9.65 -2.31 15.68
CA ALA A 14 8.50 -1.60 15.15
C ALA A 14 8.76 -0.09 15.23
N SER A 15 9.80 0.36 14.53
CA SER A 15 10.07 1.76 14.31
C SER A 15 9.51 2.10 12.93
N LEU A 16 8.68 3.14 12.91
CA LEU A 16 8.00 3.77 11.76
C LEU A 16 6.67 3.16 11.31
N LEU A 17 5.61 3.46 12.07
CA LEU A 17 4.31 3.74 11.45
C LEU A 17 3.72 5.01 12.08
N ALA A 18 4.47 6.11 12.00
CA ALA A 18 3.82 7.41 12.00
C ALA A 18 2.92 7.43 10.76
N SER A 19 1.61 7.44 11.00
CA SER A 19 0.53 7.26 10.03
C SER A 19 0.73 8.06 8.73
N SER A 20 1.14 7.37 7.68
CA SER A 20 0.70 7.66 6.32
C SER A 20 0.18 6.35 5.74
N ALA A 21 -0.82 5.79 6.40
CA ALA A 21 -1.55 4.70 5.78
C ALA A 21 -2.12 5.21 4.46
N VAL A 22 -2.07 4.31 3.47
CA VAL A 22 -2.49 4.55 2.10
C VAL A 22 -3.77 5.37 2.10
N GLN A 23 -3.77 6.51 1.41
CA GLN A 23 -4.94 7.35 1.37
C GLN A 23 -5.98 6.75 0.41
N ALA A 24 -7.23 7.14 0.60
CA ALA A 24 -8.29 6.94 -0.37
C ALA A 24 -7.96 7.62 -1.71
N TYR A 25 -8.10 6.90 -2.82
CA TYR A 25 -7.95 7.45 -4.19
C TYR A 25 -9.27 7.36 -4.96
N GLY A 26 -9.40 8.14 -6.03
CA GLY A 26 -10.54 8.06 -6.96
C GLY A 26 -11.85 8.68 -6.45
N GLU A 27 -12.64 9.22 -7.38
CA GLU A 27 -14.04 9.58 -7.13
C GLU A 27 -14.94 8.42 -7.56
N HIS A 28 -15.71 7.89 -6.61
CA HIS A 28 -16.61 6.77 -6.88
C HIS A 28 -18.05 7.25 -6.80
N SER A 29 -18.90 6.95 -7.78
CA SER A 29 -20.35 7.24 -7.66
C SER A 29 -21.09 6.21 -6.82
N ASP A 30 -20.54 4.98 -6.71
CA ASP A 30 -21.07 3.88 -5.91
C ASP A 30 -20.99 4.21 -4.41
N PRO A 31 -22.13 4.33 -3.69
CA PRO A 31 -22.14 4.65 -2.26
C PRO A 31 -21.38 3.63 -1.41
N ASP A 32 -21.39 2.36 -1.78
CA ASP A 32 -20.69 1.32 -1.03
C ASP A 32 -19.18 1.56 -1.13
N LEU A 33 -18.67 1.85 -2.34
CA LEU A 33 -17.25 2.12 -2.56
C LEU A 33 -16.81 3.38 -1.80
N LYS A 34 -17.62 4.45 -1.84
CA LYS A 34 -17.36 5.64 -1.01
C LYS A 34 -17.22 5.28 0.47
N HIS A 35 -18.13 4.45 0.99
CA HIS A 35 -18.09 4.04 2.39
C HIS A 35 -16.85 3.19 2.72
N LEU A 36 -16.51 2.20 1.88
CA LEU A 36 -15.30 1.39 2.05
C LEU A 36 -14.04 2.27 2.11
N ILE A 37 -13.93 3.20 1.17
CA ILE A 37 -12.78 4.09 1.05
C ILE A 37 -12.69 5.05 2.25
N GLN A 38 -13.83 5.51 2.75
CA GLN A 38 -13.90 6.31 3.97
C GLN A 38 -13.40 5.52 5.19
N VAL A 39 -13.95 4.33 5.46
CA VAL A 39 -13.54 3.54 6.63
C VAL A 39 -12.09 3.06 6.53
N PHE A 40 -11.59 2.85 5.32
CA PHE A 40 -10.17 2.61 5.07
C PHE A 40 -9.30 3.79 5.50
N ALA A 41 -9.68 5.01 5.10
CA ALA A 41 -8.97 6.24 5.49
C ALA A 41 -9.10 6.55 6.99
N GLU A 42 -10.12 6.04 7.68
CA GLU A 42 -10.25 6.11 9.14
C GLU A 42 -9.33 5.09 9.83
N ALA A 43 -9.31 3.83 9.38
CA ALA A 43 -8.40 2.79 9.89
C ALA A 43 -6.91 3.15 9.71
N ALA A 44 -6.62 3.90 8.65
CA ALA A 44 -5.31 4.49 8.39
C ALA A 44 -4.84 5.44 9.51
N LYS A 45 -5.77 6.12 10.19
CA LYS A 45 -5.49 7.11 11.24
C LYS A 45 -5.63 6.51 12.63
N ASP A 46 -6.58 5.61 12.81
CA ASP A 46 -6.92 4.97 14.08
C ASP A 46 -6.90 3.44 13.92
N PRO A 47 -5.84 2.74 14.41
CA PRO A 47 -5.77 1.29 14.37
C PRO A 47 -6.96 0.58 15.03
N GLY A 48 -7.66 1.23 15.97
CA GLY A 48 -8.88 0.70 16.59
C GLY A 48 -10.05 0.54 15.61
N LYS A 49 -9.98 1.15 14.43
CA LYS A 49 -11.00 1.03 13.36
C LYS A 49 -10.70 -0.07 12.35
N LEU A 50 -9.54 -0.72 12.43
CA LEU A 50 -9.08 -1.70 11.44
C LEU A 50 -10.06 -2.86 11.25
N ASP A 51 -10.54 -3.48 12.33
CA ASP A 51 -11.44 -4.63 12.22
C ASP A 51 -12.81 -4.23 11.63
N ALA A 52 -13.29 -3.02 11.93
CA ALA A 52 -14.52 -2.49 11.34
C ALA A 52 -14.36 -2.26 9.83
N ALA A 53 -13.27 -1.59 9.42
CA ALA A 53 -12.95 -1.37 8.02
C ALA A 53 -12.75 -2.68 7.25
N PHE A 54 -12.06 -3.66 7.85
CA PHE A 54 -11.90 -4.99 7.27
C PHE A 54 -13.23 -5.71 7.07
N SER A 55 -14.16 -5.59 8.03
CA SER A 55 -15.49 -6.18 7.94
C SER A 55 -16.32 -5.57 6.80
N VAL A 56 -16.26 -4.25 6.60
CA VAL A 56 -16.90 -3.56 5.47
C VAL A 56 -16.30 -4.05 4.14
N ALA A 57 -14.98 -4.11 4.05
CA ALA A 57 -14.28 -4.61 2.85
C ALA A 57 -14.62 -6.07 2.55
N GLU A 58 -14.70 -6.91 3.58
CA GLU A 58 -15.09 -8.30 3.44
C GLU A 58 -16.52 -8.43 2.90
N GLN A 59 -17.47 -7.70 3.45
CA GLN A 59 -18.85 -7.73 2.98
C GLN A 59 -18.95 -7.26 1.53
N MET A 60 -18.19 -6.23 1.15
CA MET A 60 -18.16 -5.76 -0.23
C MET A 60 -17.57 -6.79 -1.19
N VAL A 61 -16.48 -7.48 -0.83
CA VAL A 61 -15.91 -8.54 -1.66
C VAL A 61 -16.88 -9.73 -1.75
N LYS A 62 -17.68 -10.02 -0.72
CA LYS A 62 -18.74 -11.05 -0.80
C LYS A 62 -19.82 -10.67 -1.81
N THR A 63 -20.25 -9.40 -1.85
CA THR A 63 -21.33 -8.95 -2.76
C THR A 63 -20.82 -8.64 -4.18
N LYS A 64 -19.58 -8.16 -4.31
CA LYS A 64 -18.96 -7.73 -5.56
C LYS A 64 -17.57 -8.40 -5.71
N PRO A 65 -17.48 -9.74 -5.84
CA PRO A 65 -16.21 -10.49 -5.76
C PRO A 65 -15.21 -10.22 -6.88
N LYS A 66 -15.64 -9.57 -7.97
CA LYS A 66 -14.79 -9.17 -9.09
C LYS A 66 -14.58 -7.66 -9.17
N ASN A 67 -14.95 -6.90 -8.14
CA ASN A 67 -14.67 -5.47 -8.11
C ASN A 67 -13.20 -5.25 -7.70
N PRO A 68 -12.35 -4.68 -8.58
CA PRO A 68 -10.92 -4.55 -8.30
C PRO A 68 -10.64 -3.54 -7.16
N ILE A 69 -11.47 -2.51 -7.00
CA ILE A 69 -11.35 -1.54 -5.91
C ILE A 69 -11.63 -2.22 -4.56
N ALA A 70 -12.71 -2.98 -4.46
CA ALA A 70 -13.04 -3.73 -3.25
C ALA A 70 -11.91 -4.70 -2.85
N LEU A 71 -11.35 -5.42 -3.83
CA LEU A 71 -10.26 -6.37 -3.63
C LEU A 71 -8.97 -5.68 -3.17
N VAL A 72 -8.56 -4.57 -3.79
CA VAL A 72 -7.29 -3.93 -3.45
C VAL A 72 -7.31 -3.33 -2.04
N TYR A 73 -8.42 -2.69 -1.63
CA TYR A 73 -8.56 -2.16 -0.27
C TYR A 73 -8.67 -3.27 0.77
N LYS A 74 -9.42 -4.35 0.50
CA LYS A 74 -9.45 -5.52 1.39
C LYS A 74 -8.05 -6.12 1.55
N GLY A 75 -7.30 -6.22 0.45
CA GLY A 75 -5.93 -6.72 0.47
C GLY A 75 -5.01 -5.85 1.33
N SER A 76 -5.10 -4.53 1.18
CA SER A 76 -4.34 -3.59 2.02
C SER A 76 -4.72 -3.70 3.50
N LEU A 77 -6.01 -3.77 3.84
CA LEU A 77 -6.47 -3.99 5.22
C LEU A 77 -6.00 -5.35 5.78
N ALA A 78 -5.93 -6.39 4.95
CA ALA A 78 -5.38 -7.69 5.37
C ALA A 78 -3.90 -7.57 5.75
N THR A 79 -3.10 -6.81 5.01
CA THR A 79 -1.69 -6.55 5.39
C THR A 79 -1.56 -5.74 6.69
N GLN A 80 -2.51 -4.86 6.99
CA GLN A 80 -2.57 -4.16 8.27
C GLN A 80 -2.93 -5.14 9.41
N ARG A 81 -3.87 -6.07 9.19
CA ARG A 81 -4.16 -7.15 10.16
C ARG A 81 -2.97 -8.07 10.35
N ALA A 82 -2.19 -8.35 9.30
CA ALA A 82 -0.96 -9.11 9.41
C ALA A 82 0.06 -8.45 10.34
N ARG A 83 0.19 -7.12 10.28
CA ARG A 83 1.03 -6.36 11.19
C ARG A 83 0.56 -6.53 12.64
N ASP A 84 -0.74 -6.42 12.88
CA ASP A 84 -1.31 -6.36 14.23
C ASP A 84 -1.61 -7.74 14.85
N ALA A 85 -1.62 -8.80 14.05
CA ALA A 85 -1.89 -10.16 14.54
C ALA A 85 -0.83 -10.64 15.53
N TRP A 86 -1.26 -11.19 16.67
CA TRP A 86 -0.36 -11.68 17.72
C TRP A 86 0.40 -12.95 17.29
N MET A 87 -0.30 -13.91 16.69
CA MET A 87 0.28 -15.21 16.34
C MET A 87 1.03 -15.15 14.99
N PRO A 88 2.28 -15.66 14.89
CA PRO A 88 3.06 -15.59 13.65
C PRO A 88 2.39 -16.21 12.41
N TRP A 89 1.71 -17.34 12.55
CA TRP A 89 1.00 -17.97 11.43
C TRP A 89 -0.17 -17.13 10.92
N ASN A 90 -0.88 -16.42 11.80
CA ASN A 90 -1.94 -15.49 11.40
C ASN A 90 -1.34 -14.29 10.65
N LYS A 91 -0.18 -13.76 11.11
CA LYS A 91 0.54 -12.71 10.39
C LYS A 91 0.82 -13.14 8.94
N LEU A 92 1.39 -14.33 8.77
CA LEU A 92 1.72 -14.87 7.45
C LEU A 92 0.49 -15.14 6.58
N SER A 93 -0.59 -15.70 7.16
CA SER A 93 -1.84 -15.94 6.44
C SER A 93 -2.44 -14.64 5.92
N PHE A 94 -2.63 -13.65 6.79
CA PHE A 94 -3.20 -12.36 6.40
C PHE A 94 -2.34 -11.62 5.37
N LEU A 95 -1.01 -11.72 5.50
CA LEU A 95 -0.09 -11.11 4.54
C LEU A 95 -0.23 -11.76 3.15
N LYS A 96 -0.26 -13.09 3.09
CA LYS A 96 -0.42 -13.82 1.84
C LYS A 96 -1.76 -13.52 1.20
N ASP A 97 -2.85 -13.60 1.97
CA ASP A 97 -4.19 -13.30 1.48
C ASP A 97 -4.28 -11.86 0.97
N GLY A 98 -3.65 -10.91 1.66
CA GLY A 98 -3.61 -9.52 1.25
C GLY A 98 -2.88 -9.29 -0.06
N ILE A 99 -1.72 -9.94 -0.24
CA ILE A 99 -0.94 -9.91 -1.49
C ILE A 99 -1.76 -10.49 -2.64
N ASP A 100 -2.34 -11.68 -2.45
CA ASP A 100 -3.11 -12.36 -3.50
C ASP A 100 -4.32 -11.52 -3.96
N MET A 101 -5.02 -10.87 -3.01
CA MET A 101 -6.16 -9.99 -3.33
C MET A 101 -5.73 -8.75 -4.13
N MET A 102 -4.61 -8.10 -3.75
CA MET A 102 -4.11 -6.93 -4.50
C MET A 102 -3.61 -7.32 -5.90
N ASP A 103 -2.98 -8.48 -6.04
CA ASP A 103 -2.51 -8.98 -7.33
C ASP A 103 -3.71 -9.34 -8.24
N GLN A 104 -4.73 -9.99 -7.68
CA GLN A 104 -6.00 -10.24 -8.37
C GLN A 104 -6.72 -8.95 -8.78
N ALA A 105 -6.71 -7.92 -7.91
CA ALA A 105 -7.30 -6.63 -8.22
C ALA A 105 -6.64 -5.99 -9.46
N LEU A 106 -5.32 -6.03 -9.55
CA LEU A 106 -4.60 -5.50 -10.71
C LEU A 106 -4.88 -6.32 -11.97
N ASP A 107 -4.90 -7.65 -11.87
CA ASP A 107 -5.25 -8.51 -13.00
C ASP A 107 -6.63 -8.16 -13.57
N ILE A 108 -7.63 -8.00 -12.71
CA ILE A 108 -8.99 -7.60 -13.13
C ILE A 108 -8.99 -6.21 -13.74
N ALA A 109 -8.36 -5.22 -13.09
CA ALA A 109 -8.33 -3.83 -13.57
C ALA A 109 -7.59 -3.65 -14.91
N SER A 110 -6.70 -4.58 -15.25
CA SER A 110 -5.91 -4.56 -16.49
C SER A 110 -6.62 -5.21 -17.68
N ARG A 111 -7.81 -5.81 -17.49
CA ARG A 111 -8.57 -6.45 -18.57
C ARG A 111 -9.31 -5.40 -19.42
N PRO A 112 -9.31 -5.54 -20.76
CA PRO A 112 -10.08 -4.64 -21.63
C PRO A 112 -11.60 -4.73 -21.41
N PRO A 113 -12.35 -3.61 -21.51
CA PRO A 113 -11.83 -2.25 -21.64
C PRO A 113 -11.23 -1.75 -20.32
N VAL A 114 -10.00 -1.21 -20.39
CA VAL A 114 -9.30 -0.70 -19.21
C VAL A 114 -9.87 0.66 -18.82
N ASN A 115 -10.30 0.79 -17.57
CA ASN A 115 -10.65 2.09 -16.99
C ASN A 115 -9.38 2.71 -16.35
N PRO A 116 -8.89 3.87 -16.84
CA PRO A 116 -7.65 4.49 -16.39
C PRO A 116 -7.70 4.91 -14.91
N ASP A 117 -8.85 5.35 -14.41
CA ASP A 117 -8.99 5.79 -13.01
C ASP A 117 -8.94 4.59 -12.06
N VAL A 118 -9.62 3.50 -12.43
CA VAL A 118 -9.64 2.25 -11.65
C VAL A 118 -8.24 1.63 -11.60
N ILE A 119 -7.53 1.52 -12.72
CA ILE A 119 -6.19 0.94 -12.73
C ILE A 119 -5.17 1.81 -11.98
N LEU A 120 -5.31 3.15 -12.07
CA LEU A 120 -4.47 4.09 -11.32
C LEU A 120 -4.65 3.91 -9.81
N GLU A 121 -5.88 3.85 -9.33
CA GLU A 121 -6.19 3.63 -7.92
C GLU A 121 -5.70 2.27 -7.42
N VAL A 122 -5.93 1.19 -8.17
CA VAL A 122 -5.45 -0.15 -7.82
C VAL A 122 -3.92 -0.17 -7.70
N ARG A 123 -3.21 0.42 -8.65
CA ARG A 123 -1.76 0.51 -8.61
C ARG A 123 -1.28 1.35 -7.43
N MET A 124 -1.93 2.47 -7.14
CA MET A 124 -1.57 3.30 -5.98
C MET A 124 -1.66 2.52 -4.67
N VAL A 125 -2.80 1.89 -4.41
CA VAL A 125 -3.01 1.14 -3.16
C VAL A 125 -2.05 -0.04 -3.07
N ARG A 126 -1.90 -0.80 -4.15
CA ARG A 126 -0.99 -1.96 -4.21
C ARG A 126 0.47 -1.54 -4.05
N ALA A 127 0.91 -0.47 -4.71
CA ALA A 127 2.28 0.04 -4.65
C ALA A 127 2.67 0.45 -3.24
N LEU A 128 1.89 1.35 -2.65
CA LEU A 128 2.19 1.94 -1.34
C LEU A 128 2.06 0.91 -0.22
N THR A 129 1.14 -0.05 -0.35
CA THR A 129 1.05 -1.20 0.56
C THR A 129 2.28 -2.09 0.41
N SER A 130 2.63 -2.47 -0.83
CA SER A 130 3.76 -3.35 -1.12
C SER A 130 5.11 -2.74 -0.72
N ALA A 131 5.25 -1.42 -0.79
CA ALA A 131 6.48 -0.73 -0.42
C ALA A 131 6.82 -0.83 1.07
N ARG A 132 5.77 -0.97 1.91
CA ARG A 132 5.87 -1.10 3.36
C ARG A 132 5.99 -2.54 3.83
N ILE A 133 5.87 -3.52 2.93
CA ILE A 133 6.07 -4.93 3.26
C ILE A 133 7.59 -5.18 3.41
N PRO A 134 8.04 -5.88 4.47
CA PRO A 134 9.45 -6.18 4.67
C PRO A 134 10.11 -6.83 3.46
N ALA A 135 11.34 -6.42 3.15
CA ALA A 135 12.06 -6.82 1.94
C ALA A 135 12.17 -8.35 1.76
N VAL A 136 12.19 -9.11 2.86
CA VAL A 136 12.27 -10.59 2.85
C VAL A 136 11.10 -11.25 2.11
N PHE A 137 9.97 -10.55 1.95
CA PHE A 137 8.79 -11.05 1.24
C PHE A 137 8.79 -10.69 -0.26
N GLY A 138 9.84 -10.03 -0.77
CA GLY A 138 10.05 -9.85 -2.21
C GLY A 138 9.07 -8.90 -2.91
N ARG A 139 8.38 -8.01 -2.17
CA ARG A 139 7.37 -7.09 -2.75
C ARG A 139 7.93 -5.77 -3.31
N GLY A 140 9.24 -5.55 -3.19
CA GLY A 140 9.88 -4.31 -3.65
C GLY A 140 9.81 -4.09 -5.17
N SER A 141 9.98 -5.14 -5.98
CA SER A 141 9.87 -5.05 -7.44
C SER A 141 8.45 -4.71 -7.90
N VAL A 142 7.45 -5.29 -7.23
CA VAL A 142 6.03 -4.99 -7.47
C VAL A 142 5.72 -3.53 -7.14
N ALA A 143 6.14 -3.06 -5.96
CA ALA A 143 5.95 -1.67 -5.56
C ALA A 143 6.59 -0.72 -6.57
N ARG A 144 7.87 -0.90 -6.90
CA ARG A 144 8.58 -0.08 -7.87
C ARG A 144 7.90 -0.06 -9.24
N GLY A 145 7.48 -1.23 -9.73
CA GLY A 145 6.78 -1.35 -11.00
C GLY A 145 5.48 -0.55 -11.02
N ASP A 146 4.66 -0.68 -9.97
CA ASP A 146 3.41 0.06 -9.88
C ASP A 146 3.65 1.57 -9.72
N LEU A 147 4.59 2.01 -8.88
CA LEU A 147 4.95 3.43 -8.73
C LEU A 147 5.40 4.05 -10.07
N THR A 148 6.24 3.34 -10.83
CA THR A 148 6.71 3.79 -12.14
C THR A 148 5.56 3.89 -13.14
N ASN A 149 4.59 2.97 -13.09
CA ASN A 149 3.40 3.06 -13.93
C ASN A 149 2.51 4.24 -13.52
N VAL A 150 2.31 4.47 -12.22
CA VAL A 150 1.46 5.54 -11.71
C VAL A 150 1.91 6.92 -12.19
N ILE A 151 3.20 7.24 -12.10
CA ILE A 151 3.71 8.57 -12.48
C ILE A 151 3.48 8.91 -13.96
N THR A 152 3.24 7.90 -14.81
CA THR A 152 2.94 8.08 -16.23
C THR A 152 1.46 8.36 -16.51
N GLN A 153 0.57 8.11 -15.54
CA GLN A 153 -0.87 8.28 -15.73
C GLN A 153 -1.27 9.76 -15.59
N PRO A 154 -2.13 10.29 -16.49
CA PRO A 154 -2.58 11.68 -16.39
C PRO A 154 -3.23 12.03 -15.04
N GLY A 155 -4.01 11.12 -14.48
CA GLY A 155 -4.70 11.31 -13.20
C GLY A 155 -3.78 11.41 -11.97
N PHE A 156 -2.49 11.05 -12.09
CA PHE A 156 -1.55 11.19 -10.98
C PHE A 156 -1.29 12.66 -10.62
N LYS A 157 -1.20 13.54 -11.62
CA LYS A 157 -0.94 14.97 -11.41
C LYS A 157 -2.07 15.69 -10.67
N SER A 158 -3.29 15.15 -10.73
CA SER A 158 -4.46 15.66 -10.00
C SER A 158 -4.60 15.12 -8.58
N MET A 159 -3.75 14.17 -8.14
CA MET A 159 -3.75 13.67 -6.77
C MET A 159 -3.27 14.75 -5.78
N LYS A 160 -3.54 14.55 -4.49
CA LYS A 160 -3.05 15.45 -3.44
C LYS A 160 -1.53 15.48 -3.44
N ALA A 161 -0.94 16.62 -3.07
CA ALA A 161 0.51 16.77 -3.02
C ALA A 161 1.18 15.71 -2.13
N GLN A 162 0.55 15.35 -1.00
CA GLN A 162 1.00 14.30 -0.09
C GLN A 162 1.08 12.90 -0.77
N ASP A 163 0.10 12.57 -1.60
CA ASP A 163 0.05 11.29 -2.32
C ASP A 163 1.12 11.24 -3.41
N GLN A 164 1.29 12.34 -4.14
CA GLN A 164 2.35 12.47 -5.13
C GLN A 164 3.73 12.38 -4.47
N ALA A 165 3.93 13.07 -3.35
CA ALA A 165 5.17 13.01 -2.57
C ALA A 165 5.48 11.59 -2.09
N SER A 166 4.47 10.83 -1.66
CA SER A 166 4.65 9.42 -1.26
C SER A 166 5.21 8.57 -2.38
N VAL A 167 4.71 8.75 -3.60
CA VAL A 167 5.18 7.99 -4.78
C VAL A 167 6.63 8.31 -5.09
N TYR A 168 6.97 9.60 -5.19
CA TYR A 168 8.34 10.03 -5.49
C TYR A 168 9.33 9.65 -4.38
N ALA A 169 8.94 9.73 -3.10
CA ALA A 169 9.81 9.36 -2.00
C ALA A 169 10.13 7.85 -1.99
N TRP A 170 9.15 6.99 -2.27
CA TRP A 170 9.40 5.55 -2.40
C TRP A 170 10.25 5.21 -3.64
N LEU A 171 10.06 5.90 -4.76
CA LEU A 171 10.94 5.78 -5.92
C LEU A 171 12.39 6.15 -5.55
N ALA A 172 12.58 7.25 -4.82
CA ALA A 172 13.89 7.66 -4.33
C ALA A 172 14.55 6.58 -3.45
N VAL A 173 13.79 6.00 -2.51
CA VAL A 173 14.25 4.89 -1.65
C VAL A 173 14.72 3.70 -2.51
N TYR A 174 13.96 3.32 -3.52
CA TYR A 174 14.32 2.20 -4.39
C TYR A 174 15.53 2.49 -5.27
N GLU A 175 15.64 3.68 -5.83
CA GLU A 175 16.80 4.10 -6.62
C GLU A 175 18.06 4.16 -5.74
N HIS A 176 17.93 4.63 -4.50
CA HIS A 176 19.04 4.62 -3.53
C HIS A 176 19.55 3.20 -3.26
N ARG A 177 18.64 2.27 -2.98
CA ARG A 177 18.95 0.85 -2.75
C ARG A 177 19.59 0.17 -3.98
N ASP A 178 19.29 0.67 -5.17
CA ASP A 178 19.87 0.21 -6.44
C ASP A 178 21.19 0.93 -6.80
N ASN A 179 21.75 1.74 -5.90
CA ASN A 179 22.94 2.57 -6.10
C ASN A 179 22.80 3.61 -7.22
N GLN A 180 21.58 4.04 -7.53
CA GLN A 180 21.27 5.09 -8.51
C GLN A 180 21.15 6.45 -7.82
N ALA A 181 22.26 6.95 -7.26
CA ALA A 181 22.27 8.12 -6.39
C ALA A 181 21.70 9.40 -7.04
N ASP A 182 22.01 9.64 -8.31
CA ASP A 182 21.53 10.82 -9.03
C ASP A 182 20.01 10.79 -9.24
N ASN A 183 19.47 9.62 -9.63
CA ASN A 183 18.03 9.44 -9.78
C ASN A 183 17.34 9.59 -8.42
N ALA A 184 17.87 8.96 -7.37
CA ALA A 184 17.33 9.05 -6.03
C ALA A 184 17.24 10.51 -5.54
N ALA A 185 18.26 11.31 -5.81
CA ALA A 185 18.28 12.73 -5.48
C ALA A 185 17.21 13.52 -6.25
N ILE A 186 16.99 13.21 -7.54
CA ILE A 186 15.95 13.84 -8.37
C ILE A 186 14.55 13.52 -7.81
N GLN A 187 14.26 12.26 -7.53
CA GLN A 187 12.95 11.87 -7.00
C GLN A 187 12.71 12.43 -5.60
N LEU A 188 13.72 12.39 -4.72
CA LEU A 188 13.62 12.94 -3.37
C LEU A 188 13.37 14.45 -3.40
N LYS A 189 14.08 15.18 -4.25
CA LYS A 189 13.86 16.63 -4.44
C LYS A 189 12.43 16.91 -4.89
N THR A 190 11.90 16.11 -5.81
CA THR A 190 10.52 16.22 -6.28
C THR A 190 9.53 15.95 -5.15
N ALA A 191 9.74 14.90 -4.36
CA ALA A 191 8.92 14.58 -3.20
C ALA A 191 8.90 15.71 -2.17
N ILE A 192 10.07 16.27 -1.83
CA ILE A 192 10.22 17.37 -0.87
C ILE A 192 9.48 18.63 -1.34
N ALA A 193 9.52 18.92 -2.64
CA ALA A 193 8.83 20.08 -3.21
C ALA A 193 7.29 19.95 -3.15
N LEU A 194 6.78 18.72 -3.15
CA LEU A 194 5.35 18.42 -3.04
C LEU A 194 4.87 18.40 -1.59
N ASP A 195 5.54 17.62 -0.74
CA ASP A 195 5.25 17.56 0.69
C ASP A 195 6.49 17.07 1.46
N LYS A 196 7.20 18.01 2.10
CA LYS A 196 8.45 17.72 2.82
C LYS A 196 8.26 16.71 3.94
N ILE A 197 7.17 16.81 4.70
CA ILE A 197 6.93 15.95 5.87
C ILE A 197 6.84 14.49 5.44
N THR A 198 6.05 14.21 4.40
CA THR A 198 5.91 12.86 3.83
C THR A 198 7.21 12.36 3.21
N ALA A 199 7.91 13.23 2.48
CA ALA A 199 9.18 12.87 1.84
C ALA A 199 10.24 12.48 2.88
N ASP A 200 10.42 13.29 3.92
CA ASP A 200 11.38 13.01 5.00
C ASP A 200 11.04 11.70 5.73
N ALA A 201 9.76 11.47 6.03
CA ALA A 201 9.30 10.27 6.72
C ALA A 201 9.62 9.00 5.93
N ILE A 202 9.31 8.97 4.63
CA ILE A 202 9.58 7.80 3.77
C ILE A 202 11.08 7.65 3.49
N TRP A 203 11.83 8.74 3.33
CA TRP A 203 13.29 8.67 3.13
C TRP A 203 14.04 8.08 4.33
N GLY A 204 13.42 8.12 5.52
CA GLY A 204 13.90 7.43 6.72
C GLY A 204 13.98 5.91 6.54
N GLU A 205 13.25 5.33 5.59
CA GLU A 205 13.17 3.88 5.32
C GLU A 205 14.28 3.35 4.42
N LYS A 206 15.15 4.21 3.86
CA LYS A 206 16.13 3.81 2.84
C LYS A 206 17.04 2.65 3.24
#